data_AF-A0A132MVI4-F1
#
_entry.id   AF-A0A132MVI4-F1
#
_cell.length_a   1.000
_cell.length_b   1.000
_cell.length_c   1.000
_cell.angle_alpha   90.00
_cell.angle_beta   90.00
_cell.angle_gamma   90.00
#
_symmetry.space_group_name_H-M   'P 1'
#
loop_
_entity.id
_entity.type
_entity.pdbx_description
1 polymer ?
#
loop_
_entity_poly.entity_id
_entity_poly.type
_entity_poly.pdbx_seq_one_letter_code
_entity_poly.pdbx_strand_id
1 'polypeptide(L)'
;MQALLRALADELEASGDLRSPQWRAAVEQVPRHVFLPRFYTAAPNAQGFTEYTPVTPEISGLDEWLTLAYQNETWVTQLDHSDGSWDTPGAVTGIPTSSSTLPGVVVRMLEDLQVYDGARVLEIGTGTGYSTALLCARLGDDLVTSVEYDAVLSAAAASRLASLGYRPALVVGDGAHGHPPGVPYDRVIATCSFTHVPPAWVE
;
A
#
# COMPACT_ATOMS: atom_id res chain seq x y z
N MET A 1 8.42 15.97 8.54
CA MET A 1 7.27 15.19 8.04
C MET A 1 6.58 15.82 6.84
N GLN A 2 5.92 16.99 6.96
CA GLN A 2 5.24 17.66 5.84
C GLN A 2 6.14 17.89 4.61
N ALA A 3 7.42 18.20 4.82
CA ALA A 3 8.39 18.32 3.73
C ALA A 3 8.61 17.01 2.93
N LEU A 4 8.59 15.84 3.58
CA LEU A 4 8.77 14.53 2.92
C LEU A 4 7.55 14.18 2.06
N LEU A 5 6.35 14.46 2.56
CA LEU A 5 5.09 14.29 1.84
C LEU A 5 5.06 15.14 0.56
N ARG A 6 5.41 16.43 0.68
CA ARG A 6 5.49 17.33 -0.48
C ARG A 6 6.58 16.92 -1.47
N ALA A 7 7.76 16.54 -0.97
CA ALA A 7 8.85 16.09 -1.83
C ALA A 7 8.45 14.85 -2.67
N LEU A 8 7.77 13.87 -2.04
CA LEU A 8 7.22 12.73 -2.77
C LEU A 8 6.17 13.19 -3.79
N ALA A 9 5.22 14.04 -3.41
CA ALA A 9 4.22 14.55 -4.35
C ALA A 9 4.84 15.30 -5.54
N ASP A 10 5.85 16.14 -5.30
CA ASP A 10 6.60 16.86 -6.33
C ASP A 10 7.33 15.91 -7.29
N GLU A 11 7.94 14.85 -6.76
CA GLU A 11 8.60 13.81 -7.56
C GLU A 11 7.59 13.06 -8.45
N LEU A 12 6.44 12.68 -7.88
CA LEU A 12 5.40 11.98 -8.63
C LEU A 12 4.74 12.86 -9.69
N GLU A 13 4.60 14.17 -9.44
CA GLU A 13 4.11 15.12 -10.43
C GLU A 13 5.13 15.33 -11.55
N ALA A 14 6.41 15.49 -11.21
CA ALA A 14 7.48 15.66 -12.19
C ALA A 14 7.65 14.45 -13.12
N SER A 15 7.39 13.24 -12.62
CA SER A 15 7.42 12.00 -13.42
C SER A 15 6.13 11.74 -14.21
N GLY A 16 5.06 12.51 -13.94
CA GLY A 16 3.75 12.36 -14.59
C GLY A 16 2.87 11.25 -14.03
N ASP A 17 3.31 10.57 -12.96
CA ASP A 17 2.53 9.55 -12.25
C ASP A 17 1.38 10.17 -11.45
N LEU A 18 1.58 11.39 -10.93
CA LEU A 18 0.58 12.23 -10.28
C LEU A 18 0.18 13.38 -11.21
N ARG A 19 -1.12 13.58 -11.44
CA ARG A 19 -1.62 14.49 -12.49
C ARG A 19 -2.72 15.44 -12.01
N SER A 20 -3.45 15.06 -10.97
CA SER A 20 -4.63 15.78 -10.50
C SER A 20 -4.40 16.42 -9.12
N PRO A 21 -4.98 17.61 -8.88
CA PRO A 21 -4.85 18.28 -7.58
C PRO A 21 -5.51 17.48 -6.45
N GLN A 22 -6.55 16.69 -6.73
CA GLN A 22 -7.24 15.88 -5.72
C GLN A 22 -6.37 14.71 -5.24
N TRP A 23 -5.68 14.01 -6.15
CA TRP A 23 -4.73 12.97 -5.77
C TRP A 23 -3.48 13.57 -5.13
N ARG A 24 -3.06 14.77 -5.54
CA ARG A 24 -1.94 15.48 -4.89
C ARG A 24 -2.27 15.78 -3.43
N ALA A 25 -3.47 16.28 -3.16
CA ALA A 25 -3.94 16.49 -1.79
C ALA A 25 -3.93 15.20 -0.95
N ALA A 26 -4.37 14.08 -1.52
CA ALA A 26 -4.33 12.78 -0.85
C ALA A 26 -2.89 12.33 -0.52
N VAL A 27 -1.96 12.44 -1.47
CA VAL A 27 -0.54 12.10 -1.26
C VAL A 27 0.09 13.00 -0.19
N GLU A 28 -0.22 14.29 -0.17
CA GLU A 28 0.29 15.22 0.83
C GLU A 28 -0.36 15.06 2.22
N GLN A 29 -1.51 14.39 2.30
CA GLN A 29 -2.24 14.13 3.55
C GLN A 29 -1.87 12.79 4.19
N VAL A 30 -1.65 11.73 3.39
CA VAL A 30 -1.50 10.36 3.90
C VAL A 30 -0.03 10.08 4.27
N PRO A 31 0.31 9.91 5.55
CA PRO A 31 1.67 9.63 5.99
C PRO A 31 2.12 8.21 5.63
N ARG A 32 2.81 8.04 4.49
CA ARG A 32 3.28 6.72 4.01
C ARG A 32 4.02 5.90 5.06
N HIS A 33 4.85 6.53 5.91
CA HIS A 33 5.58 5.85 6.99
C HIS A 33 4.68 5.14 8.02
N VAL A 34 3.43 5.56 8.21
CA VAL A 34 2.46 4.86 9.08
C VAL A 34 2.09 3.48 8.50
N PHE A 35 2.13 3.36 7.17
CA PHE A 35 1.89 2.12 6.42
C PHE A 35 3.17 1.35 6.11
N LEU A 36 4.32 1.88 6.52
CA LEU A 36 5.64 1.27 6.40
C LEU A 36 6.39 1.33 7.75
N PRO A 37 5.82 0.80 8.85
CA PRO A 37 6.52 0.81 10.15
C PRO A 37 7.81 -0.01 10.12
N ARG A 38 7.88 -0.96 9.19
CA ARG A 38 9.01 -1.85 8.96
C ARG A 38 8.94 -2.41 7.54
N PHE A 39 10.09 -2.61 6.93
CA PHE A 39 10.23 -3.18 5.59
C PHE A 39 11.66 -3.66 5.36
N TYR A 40 11.91 -4.31 4.23
CA TYR A 40 13.24 -4.78 3.86
C TYR A 40 13.80 -3.99 2.68
N THR A 41 15.08 -3.62 2.75
CA THR A 41 15.88 -3.40 1.53
C THR A 41 16.29 -4.74 0.96
N ALA A 42 16.51 -4.81 -0.36
CA ALA A 42 16.88 -6.03 -1.05
C ALA A 42 18.18 -5.82 -1.83
N ALA A 43 19.14 -6.73 -1.65
CA ALA A 43 20.39 -6.72 -2.40
C ALA A 43 20.83 -8.15 -2.71
N PRO A 44 21.51 -8.41 -3.85
CA PRO A 44 22.07 -9.73 -4.12
C PRO A 44 23.28 -9.98 -3.21
N ASN A 45 23.38 -11.19 -2.66
CA ASN A 45 24.55 -11.64 -1.92
C ASN A 45 25.68 -12.12 -2.85
N ALA A 46 26.79 -12.58 -2.27
CA ALA A 46 27.96 -13.04 -3.03
C ALA A 46 27.66 -14.21 -3.98
N GLN A 47 26.58 -14.95 -3.75
CA GLN A 47 26.10 -16.07 -4.56
C GLN A 47 24.98 -15.68 -5.53
N GLY A 48 24.57 -14.40 -5.55
CA GLY A 48 23.53 -13.87 -6.42
C GLY A 48 22.10 -14.08 -5.93
N PHE A 49 21.90 -14.60 -4.71
CA PHE A 49 20.58 -14.70 -4.10
C PHE A 49 20.19 -13.37 -3.45
N THR A 50 18.91 -13.00 -3.54
CA THR A 50 18.41 -11.79 -2.87
C THR A 50 18.41 -12.00 -1.36
N GLU A 51 19.08 -11.07 -0.68
CA GLU A 51 19.08 -10.92 0.77
C GLU A 51 18.27 -9.68 1.15
N TYR A 52 17.45 -9.83 2.19
CA TYR A 52 16.53 -8.84 2.70
C TYR A 52 17.03 -8.31 4.03
N THR A 53 17.36 -7.02 4.11
CA THR A 53 17.83 -6.39 5.35
C THR A 53 16.71 -5.60 5.99
N PRO A 54 16.33 -5.88 7.26
CA PRO A 54 15.23 -5.19 7.92
C PRO A 54 15.58 -3.72 8.17
N VAL A 55 14.61 -2.86 7.88
CA VAL A 55 14.62 -1.42 8.16
C VAL A 55 13.47 -1.13 9.12
N THR A 56 13.82 -0.66 10.31
CA THR A 56 12.89 -0.16 11.33
C THR A 56 13.51 1.08 11.99
N PRO A 57 12.71 1.94 12.66
CA PRO A 57 13.25 3.06 13.44
C PRO A 57 14.32 2.63 14.45
N GLU A 58 14.21 1.43 15.02
CA GLU A 58 15.13 0.88 16.03
C GLU A 58 16.43 0.37 15.41
N ILE A 59 16.40 -0.17 14.18
CA ILE A 59 17.56 -0.73 13.49
C ILE A 59 18.33 0.33 12.69
N SER A 60 17.65 1.10 11.84
CA SER A 60 18.29 2.10 10.96
C SER A 60 18.31 3.50 11.55
N GLY A 61 17.58 3.74 12.64
CA GLY A 61 17.33 5.08 13.14
C GLY A 61 16.20 5.79 12.40
N LEU A 62 15.60 6.77 13.08
CA LEU A 62 14.40 7.48 12.62
C LEU A 62 14.59 8.19 11.28
N ASP A 63 15.71 8.89 11.09
CA ASP A 63 15.95 9.72 9.90
C ASP A 63 16.18 8.87 8.63
N GLU A 64 16.91 7.77 8.75
CA GLU A 64 17.14 6.84 7.64
C GLU A 64 15.85 6.10 7.28
N TRP A 65 15.13 5.58 8.27
CA TRP A 65 13.84 4.93 8.05
C TRP A 65 12.83 5.85 7.37
N LEU A 66 12.71 7.11 7.83
CA LEU A 66 11.82 8.09 7.20
C LEU A 66 12.26 8.43 5.78
N THR A 67 13.55 8.63 5.55
CA THR A 67 14.08 8.88 4.20
C THR A 67 13.67 7.76 3.25
N LEU A 68 13.94 6.51 3.62
CA LEU A 68 13.62 5.33 2.82
C LEU A 68 12.11 5.14 2.63
N ALA A 69 11.31 5.33 3.67
CA ALA A 69 9.85 5.20 3.59
C ALA A 69 9.19 6.17 2.60
N TYR A 70 9.85 7.29 2.26
CA TYR A 70 9.37 8.28 1.30
C TYR A 70 10.06 8.23 -0.06
N GLN A 71 11.03 7.34 -0.28
CA GLN A 71 11.58 7.11 -1.61
C GLN A 71 10.52 6.52 -2.52
N ASN A 72 10.53 6.94 -3.79
CA ASN A 72 9.77 6.26 -4.83
C ASN A 72 10.45 4.91 -5.14
N GLU A 73 10.30 3.94 -4.24
CA GLU A 73 10.79 2.57 -4.34
C GLU A 73 9.75 1.58 -3.79
N THR A 74 9.79 0.34 -4.27
CA THR A 74 9.00 -0.77 -3.71
C THR A 74 9.74 -1.38 -2.53
N TRP A 75 9.03 -1.55 -1.42
CA TRP A 75 9.59 -2.17 -0.23
C TRP A 75 8.89 -3.48 0.09
N VAL A 76 9.64 -4.55 0.31
CA VAL A 76 9.09 -5.83 0.78
C VAL A 76 8.69 -5.67 2.25
N THR A 77 7.48 -6.10 2.59
CA THR A 77 6.89 -5.91 3.93
C THR A 77 6.57 -7.22 4.64
N GLN A 78 6.62 -8.34 3.92
CA GLN A 78 6.43 -9.68 4.47
C GLN A 78 7.20 -10.71 3.64
N LEU A 79 7.77 -11.70 4.32
CA LEU A 79 8.42 -12.86 3.73
C LEU A 79 7.74 -14.13 4.25
N ASP A 80 7.55 -15.11 3.37
CA ASP A 80 7.08 -16.47 3.69
C ASP A 80 5.76 -16.52 4.50
N HIS A 81 4.84 -15.56 4.26
CA HIS A 81 3.59 -15.40 5.02
C HIS A 81 3.79 -15.26 6.53
N SER A 82 5.00 -14.85 6.93
CA SER A 82 5.37 -14.66 8.32
C SER A 82 5.51 -13.17 8.60
N ASP A 83 5.10 -12.78 9.79
CA ASP A 83 5.34 -11.44 10.28
C ASP A 83 6.80 -11.23 10.76
N GLY A 84 7.72 -12.14 10.40
CA GLY A 84 9.18 -12.01 10.58
C GLY A 84 9.70 -11.84 12.02
N SER A 85 11.02 -11.81 12.14
CA SER A 85 11.72 -11.32 13.34
C SER A 85 12.37 -9.98 13.02
N TRP A 86 11.61 -8.91 13.22
CA TRP A 86 12.06 -7.53 12.97
C TRP A 86 13.04 -7.01 14.02
N ASP A 87 13.21 -7.75 15.11
CA ASP A 87 14.06 -7.36 16.25
C ASP A 87 15.49 -7.92 16.14
N THR A 88 15.77 -8.74 15.11
CA THR A 88 17.09 -9.33 14.91
C THR A 88 17.82 -8.58 13.79
N PRO A 89 18.95 -7.92 14.08
CA PRO A 89 19.78 -7.32 13.04
C PRO A 89 20.33 -8.40 12.09
N GLY A 90 20.36 -8.10 10.79
CA GLY A 90 21.02 -8.92 9.78
C GLY A 90 20.14 -9.25 8.58
N ALA A 91 20.79 -9.58 7.47
CA ALA A 91 20.09 -9.96 6.25
C ALA A 91 19.49 -11.37 6.35
N VAL A 92 18.29 -11.54 5.82
CA VAL A 92 17.57 -12.81 5.75
C VAL A 92 17.24 -13.17 4.30
N THR A 93 16.88 -14.43 4.07
CA THR A 93 16.35 -14.88 2.77
C THR A 93 14.91 -15.34 2.98
N GLY A 94 14.11 -15.30 1.92
CA GLY A 94 12.70 -15.70 1.96
C GLY A 94 11.98 -15.34 0.67
N ILE A 95 10.74 -15.77 0.53
CA ILE A 95 9.87 -15.44 -0.60
C ILE A 95 9.01 -14.23 -0.22
N PRO A 96 9.08 -13.10 -0.95
CA PRO A 96 8.18 -11.99 -0.72
C PRO A 96 6.71 -12.38 -0.90
N THR A 97 5.91 -12.15 0.14
CA THR A 97 4.47 -12.41 0.13
C THR A 97 3.63 -11.13 0.24
N SER A 98 4.25 -10.02 0.64
CA SER A 98 3.65 -8.69 0.59
C SER A 98 4.71 -7.61 0.37
N SER A 99 4.30 -6.52 -0.28
CA SER A 99 5.13 -5.33 -0.50
C SER A 99 4.29 -4.06 -0.44
N SER A 100 4.91 -2.95 -0.03
CA SER A 100 4.41 -1.62 -0.40
C SER A 100 4.98 -1.27 -1.77
N THR A 101 4.14 -1.38 -2.79
CA THR A 101 4.49 -1.03 -4.17
C THR A 101 4.99 0.43 -4.29
N LEU A 102 5.84 0.65 -5.28
CA LEU A 102 6.30 1.95 -5.75
C LEU A 102 5.17 3.00 -5.72
N PRO A 103 5.31 4.11 -4.98
CA PRO A 103 4.30 5.17 -4.91
C PRO A 103 3.84 5.68 -6.27
N GLY A 104 4.77 5.88 -7.21
CA GLY A 104 4.44 6.32 -8.57
C GLY A 104 3.51 5.37 -9.29
N VAL A 105 3.75 4.06 -9.23
CA VAL A 105 2.84 3.06 -9.81
C VAL A 105 1.47 3.09 -9.14
N VAL A 106 1.42 3.13 -7.80
CA VAL A 106 0.15 3.16 -7.05
C VAL A 106 -0.65 4.41 -7.40
N VAL A 107 -0.04 5.58 -7.37
CA VAL A 107 -0.71 6.85 -7.67
C VAL A 107 -1.14 6.92 -9.13
N ARG A 108 -0.30 6.45 -10.07
CA ARG A 108 -0.69 6.38 -11.49
C ARG A 108 -1.90 5.48 -11.69
N MET A 109 -1.94 4.31 -11.05
CA MET A 109 -3.10 3.41 -11.12
C MET A 109 -4.36 4.08 -10.54
N LEU A 110 -4.25 4.85 -9.45
CA LEU A 110 -5.35 5.60 -8.86
C LEU A 110 -5.84 6.77 -9.74
N GLU A 111 -4.92 7.44 -10.44
CA GLU A 111 -5.25 8.44 -11.46
C GLU A 111 -5.97 7.79 -12.66
N ASP A 112 -5.48 6.65 -13.15
CA ASP A 112 -6.09 5.90 -14.26
C ASP A 112 -7.42 5.22 -13.86
N LEU A 113 -7.68 5.05 -12.56
CA LEU A 113 -8.97 4.58 -12.05
C LEU A 113 -10.10 5.58 -12.34
N GLN A 114 -9.77 6.86 -12.60
CA GLN A 114 -10.73 7.90 -12.99
C GLN A 114 -11.96 7.95 -12.09
N VAL A 115 -11.73 7.97 -10.77
CA VAL A 115 -12.79 8.15 -9.77
C VAL A 115 -13.36 9.56 -9.84
N TYR A 116 -14.67 9.68 -9.63
CA TYR A 116 -15.36 10.95 -9.41
C TYR A 116 -15.78 11.06 -7.95
N ASP A 117 -16.15 12.26 -7.52
CA ASP A 117 -16.62 12.48 -6.16
C ASP A 117 -17.90 11.67 -5.90
N GLY A 118 -17.88 10.85 -4.84
CA GLY A 118 -18.98 9.93 -4.54
C GLY A 118 -18.84 8.53 -5.15
N ALA A 119 -17.80 8.25 -5.94
CA ALA A 119 -17.55 6.91 -6.48
C ALA A 119 -17.27 5.89 -5.37
N ARG A 120 -17.96 4.75 -5.39
CA ARG A 120 -17.70 3.58 -4.54
C ARG A 120 -16.61 2.73 -5.16
N VAL A 121 -15.53 2.47 -4.42
CA VAL A 121 -14.37 1.74 -4.91
C VAL A 121 -14.21 0.41 -4.19
N LEU A 122 -13.99 -0.64 -4.97
CA LEU A 122 -13.47 -1.92 -4.49
C LEU A 122 -11.96 -2.00 -4.81
N GLU A 123 -11.15 -2.11 -3.77
CA GLU A 123 -9.73 -2.40 -3.87
C GLU A 123 -9.49 -3.89 -3.56
N ILE A 124 -8.65 -4.54 -4.36
CA ILE A 124 -8.21 -5.92 -4.15
C ILE A 124 -6.72 -5.94 -3.82
N GLY A 125 -6.40 -6.28 -2.58
CA GLY A 125 -5.05 -6.24 -2.00
C GLY A 125 -4.86 -5.05 -1.07
N THR A 126 -5.40 -5.11 0.15
CA THR A 126 -5.17 -4.07 1.17
C THR A 126 -3.68 -3.95 1.52
N GLY A 127 -2.97 -5.08 1.63
CA GLY A 127 -1.57 -5.14 2.01
C GLY A 127 -1.29 -4.39 3.31
N THR A 128 -0.40 -3.39 3.26
CA THR A 128 -0.12 -2.56 4.44
C THR A 128 -1.17 -1.49 4.72
N GLY A 129 -2.02 -1.15 3.73
CA GLY A 129 -3.10 -0.16 3.81
C GLY A 129 -2.82 1.21 3.16
N TYR A 130 -1.66 1.43 2.55
CA TYR A 130 -1.31 2.76 2.01
C TYR A 130 -2.22 3.21 0.86
N SER A 131 -2.45 2.34 -0.14
CA SER A 131 -3.35 2.63 -1.27
C SER A 131 -4.79 2.84 -0.80
N THR A 132 -5.26 2.00 0.13
CA THR A 132 -6.56 2.17 0.79
C THR A 132 -6.69 3.52 1.47
N ALA A 133 -5.65 3.99 2.16
CA ALA A 133 -5.64 5.28 2.82
C ALA A 133 -5.69 6.46 1.84
N LEU A 134 -4.99 6.35 0.69
CA LEU A 134 -5.09 7.34 -0.38
C LEU A 134 -6.52 7.41 -0.94
N LEU A 135 -7.16 6.26 -1.16
CA LEU A 135 -8.57 6.19 -1.56
C LEU A 135 -9.49 6.84 -0.51
N CYS A 136 -9.29 6.53 0.77
CA CYS A 136 -10.08 7.13 1.87
C CYS A 136 -9.89 8.65 1.93
N ALA A 137 -8.66 9.15 1.77
CA ALA A 137 -8.39 10.59 1.71
C ALA A 137 -9.05 11.25 0.50
N ARG A 138 -9.14 10.56 -0.65
CA ARG A 138 -9.74 11.07 -1.89
C ARG A 138 -11.28 11.06 -1.88
N LEU A 139 -11.90 10.04 -1.29
CA LEU A 139 -13.34 9.77 -1.45
C LEU A 139 -14.14 9.82 -0.14
N GLY A 140 -13.47 9.66 1.00
CA GLY A 140 -14.11 9.24 2.25
C GLY A 140 -14.05 7.73 2.40
N ASP A 141 -13.87 7.26 3.64
CA ASP A 141 -13.71 5.84 3.97
C ASP A 141 -15.00 5.03 3.78
N ASP A 142 -16.18 5.63 3.97
CA ASP A 142 -17.48 5.00 3.70
C ASP A 142 -17.68 4.55 2.23
N LEU A 143 -16.87 5.07 1.30
CA LEU A 143 -16.91 4.74 -0.12
C LEU A 143 -15.84 3.73 -0.56
N VAL A 144 -15.03 3.23 0.38
CA VAL A 144 -13.92 2.32 0.08
C VAL A 144 -14.18 0.96 0.72
N THR A 145 -14.18 -0.08 -0.10
CA THR A 145 -14.04 -1.47 0.35
C THR A 145 -12.68 -1.99 -0.10
N SER A 146 -11.93 -2.65 0.78
CA SER A 146 -10.66 -3.30 0.43
C SER A 146 -10.65 -4.75 0.90
N VAL A 147 -10.26 -5.65 0.01
CA VAL A 147 -10.18 -7.10 0.26
C VAL A 147 -8.73 -7.52 0.43
N GLU A 148 -8.44 -8.28 1.49
CA GLU A 148 -7.11 -8.84 1.77
C GLU A 148 -7.21 -10.34 2.05
N TYR A 149 -6.30 -11.11 1.48
CA TYR A 149 -6.25 -12.55 1.66
C TYR A 149 -5.66 -12.92 3.03
N ASP A 150 -4.62 -12.22 3.47
CA ASP A 150 -3.95 -12.46 4.75
C ASP A 150 -4.64 -11.70 5.90
N ALA A 151 -5.29 -12.45 6.80
CA ALA A 151 -5.99 -11.89 7.95
C ALA A 151 -5.10 -11.06 8.88
N VAL A 152 -3.80 -11.39 9.00
CA VAL A 152 -2.85 -10.67 9.86
C VAL A 152 -2.51 -9.31 9.23
N LEU A 153 -2.27 -9.28 7.92
CA LEU A 153 -2.05 -8.02 7.20
C LEU A 153 -3.30 -7.13 7.25
N SER A 154 -4.48 -7.71 7.03
CA SER A 154 -5.76 -6.99 7.11
C SER A 154 -5.97 -6.33 8.48
N ALA A 155 -5.73 -7.06 9.58
CA ALA A 155 -5.84 -6.53 10.93
C ALA A 155 -4.81 -5.42 11.21
N ALA A 156 -3.57 -5.58 10.75
CA ALA A 156 -2.53 -4.56 10.90
C ALA A 156 -2.85 -3.29 10.10
N ALA A 157 -3.33 -3.43 8.86
CA ALA A 157 -3.80 -2.32 8.03
C ALA A 157 -4.99 -1.60 8.70
N ALA A 158 -5.96 -2.33 9.26
CA ALA A 158 -7.09 -1.77 9.99
C ALA A 158 -6.63 -0.87 11.15
N SER A 159 -5.64 -1.32 11.93
CA SER A 159 -5.08 -0.52 13.03
C SER A 159 -4.41 0.76 12.54
N ARG A 160 -3.68 0.70 11.42
CA ARG A 160 -2.98 1.86 10.84
C ARG A 160 -3.97 2.87 10.25
N LEU A 161 -4.94 2.40 9.48
CA LEU A 161 -6.03 3.22 8.95
C LEU A 161 -6.79 3.92 10.09
N ALA A 162 -7.15 3.16 11.13
CA ALA A 162 -7.82 3.68 12.32
C ALA A 162 -7.01 4.75 13.05
N SER A 163 -5.67 4.62 13.10
CA SER A 163 -4.79 5.62 13.72
C SER A 163 -4.83 6.98 13.02
N LEU A 164 -5.23 7.00 11.75
CA LEU A 164 -5.43 8.22 10.94
C LEU A 164 -6.89 8.65 10.87
N GLY A 165 -7.80 7.94 11.55
CA GLY A 165 -9.23 8.21 11.54
C GLY A 165 -10.03 7.55 10.42
N TYR A 166 -9.39 6.73 9.56
CA TYR A 166 -10.08 6.03 8.49
C TYR A 166 -10.60 4.66 8.94
N ARG A 167 -11.85 4.34 8.58
CA ARG A 167 -12.53 3.06 8.84
C ARG A 167 -13.26 2.53 7.58
N PRO A 168 -12.55 2.27 6.48
CA PRO A 168 -13.16 1.67 5.31
C PRO A 168 -13.65 0.25 5.60
N ALA A 169 -14.50 -0.30 4.72
CA ALA A 169 -14.90 -1.68 4.80
C ALA A 169 -13.72 -2.60 4.44
N LEU A 170 -13.11 -3.24 5.44
CA LEU A 170 -12.03 -4.21 5.25
C LEU A 170 -12.59 -5.64 5.30
N VAL A 171 -12.29 -6.42 4.27
CA VAL A 171 -12.80 -7.77 4.09
C VAL A 171 -11.63 -8.74 4.02
N VAL A 172 -11.65 -9.77 4.85
CA VAL A 172 -10.70 -10.88 4.74
C VAL A 172 -11.28 -11.92 3.80
N GLY A 173 -10.59 -12.23 2.71
CA GLY A 173 -11.03 -13.22 1.74
C GLY A 173 -10.26 -13.21 0.43
N ASP A 174 -10.64 -14.12 -0.46
CA ASP A 174 -10.09 -14.17 -1.82
C ASP A 174 -10.68 -13.05 -2.68
N GLY A 175 -9.82 -12.13 -3.10
CA GLY A 175 -10.18 -11.01 -3.97
C GLY A 175 -10.75 -11.42 -5.32
N ALA A 176 -10.53 -12.65 -5.80
CA ALA A 176 -11.15 -13.18 -7.01
C ALA A 176 -12.69 -13.22 -6.91
N HIS A 177 -13.24 -13.28 -5.70
CA HIS A 177 -14.67 -13.27 -5.45
C HIS A 177 -15.26 -11.87 -5.24
N GLY A 178 -14.42 -10.81 -5.28
CA GLY A 178 -14.83 -9.44 -5.00
C GLY A 178 -15.45 -9.29 -3.60
N HIS A 179 -16.46 -8.43 -3.48
CA HIS A 179 -17.26 -8.31 -2.25
C HIS A 179 -18.74 -7.99 -2.55
N PRO A 180 -19.56 -9.01 -2.86
CA PRO A 180 -20.97 -8.80 -3.21
C PRO A 180 -21.83 -8.05 -2.17
N PRO A 181 -21.61 -8.16 -0.84
CA PRO A 181 -22.39 -7.37 0.10
C PRO A 181 -22.22 -5.84 -0.05
N GLY A 182 -21.15 -5.37 -0.68
CA GLY A 182 -20.86 -3.95 -0.87
C GLY A 182 -21.28 -3.35 -2.21
N VAL A 183 -21.82 -4.15 -3.15
CA VAL A 183 -22.26 -3.64 -4.47
C VAL A 183 -23.40 -2.62 -4.36
N PRO A 184 -23.52 -1.71 -5.36
CA PRO A 184 -22.66 -1.55 -6.53
C PRO A 184 -21.31 -0.87 -6.22
N TYR A 185 -20.30 -1.18 -7.01
CA TYR A 185 -19.03 -0.46 -7.08
C TYR A 185 -18.96 0.30 -8.41
N ASP A 186 -18.50 1.54 -8.37
CA ASP A 186 -18.30 2.35 -9.56
C ASP A 186 -16.94 2.07 -10.20
N ARG A 187 -15.96 1.66 -9.39
CA ARG A 187 -14.60 1.34 -9.81
C ARG A 187 -14.05 0.15 -9.03
N VAL A 188 -13.24 -0.66 -9.72
CA VAL A 188 -12.49 -1.76 -9.13
C VAL A 188 -11.02 -1.59 -9.47
N ILE A 189 -10.15 -1.72 -8.48
CA ILE A 189 -8.70 -1.67 -8.65
C ILE A 189 -8.07 -2.87 -7.94
N ALA A 190 -7.09 -3.51 -8.57
CA ALA A 190 -6.33 -4.58 -7.97
C ALA A 190 -4.85 -4.20 -7.87
N THR A 191 -4.30 -4.29 -6.66
CA THR A 191 -2.90 -4.03 -6.33
C THR A 191 -2.11 -5.34 -6.18
N CYS A 192 -2.72 -6.46 -6.57
CA CYS A 192 -2.13 -7.78 -6.69
C CYS A 192 -2.42 -8.37 -8.09
N SER A 193 -1.71 -9.43 -8.44
CA SER A 193 -1.76 -10.01 -9.79
C SER A 193 -2.82 -11.11 -9.91
N PHE A 194 -3.55 -11.09 -11.02
CA PHE A 194 -4.48 -12.14 -11.44
C PHE A 194 -4.15 -12.60 -12.86
N THR A 195 -4.50 -13.84 -13.21
CA THR A 195 -4.27 -14.38 -14.57
C THR A 195 -5.29 -13.89 -15.59
N HIS A 196 -6.41 -13.35 -15.13
CA HIS A 196 -7.51 -12.78 -15.92
C HIS A 196 -8.34 -11.87 -15.01
N VAL A 197 -9.21 -11.03 -15.59
CA VAL A 197 -10.19 -10.24 -14.82
C VAL A 197 -11.29 -11.19 -14.31
N PRO A 198 -11.48 -11.34 -12.99
CA PRO A 198 -12.53 -12.20 -12.43
C PRO A 198 -13.94 -11.70 -12.81
N PRO A 199 -14.88 -12.59 -13.17
CA PRO A 199 -16.27 -12.21 -13.48
C PRO A 199 -16.96 -11.42 -12.35
N ALA A 200 -16.67 -11.77 -11.10
CA ALA A 200 -17.23 -11.10 -9.92
C ALA A 200 -16.87 -9.60 -9.80
N TRP A 201 -15.95 -9.09 -10.62
CA TRP A 201 -15.59 -7.66 -10.64
C TRP A 201 -16.41 -6.84 -11.64
N VAL A 202 -17.09 -7.49 -12.59
CA VAL A 202 -17.83 -6.84 -13.68
C VAL A 202 -19.34 -7.02 -13.58
N GLU A 203 -19.80 -7.82 -12.61
CA GLU A 203 -21.21 -8.07 -12.27
C GLU A 203 -21.73 -7.06 -11.24
#